data_AF-A0AAV1DI28-F1
#
_entry.id   AF-A0AAV1DI28-F1
#
_cell.length_a   1.000
_cell.length_b   1.000
_cell.length_c   1.000
_cell.angle_alpha   90.00
_cell.angle_beta   90.00
_cell.angle_gamma   90.00
#
_symmetry.space_group_name_H-M   'P 1'
#
loop_
_entity.id
_entity.type
_entity.pdbx_description
1 polymer ?
#
loop_
_entity_poly.entity_id
_entity_poly.type
_entity_poly.pdbx_seq_one_letter_code
_entity_poly.pdbx_strand_id
1 'polypeptide(L)'
;MASLGLSFHTENSILKQNSVTRSTDPTWVLHKFSVNNGISGRKDRSRKRLLKICAITGQQEGLVNEGKADSASDSGFTKEESSLIDALIGMQGRGRSASPKQLQEVERAVQVLENLGGVPDPTSSSLIEGRWQLMFTTRPGTASPIQRTFVGVDSFAVFQEVYLRTNDPRVSNIVKFSDSVGELKVEATATTKDGKRILFQFDRAAFAFKFLPFKVPYPVPFRLLGDEAKGWLDTTYLSQSGNVRISRGNKGTTFVLQKETDARQKFLSVVFSGVGVKEAIEEFISLNKKDSGAEMELIEGEWQMIWSSQVETDSWMENAANGLMGMQIVRPNGGMKFLVDIFLGLKFSMTGTFVKSGKNTYDVTMDDGAIVLGPYGLPSEMQTDITLEILYTDDKIRISRGYNRILFVHLRVG
;
A
#
# COMPACT_ATOMS: atom_id res chain seq x y z
N MET A 1 -12.05 34.93 61.53
CA MET A 1 -10.84 34.80 62.37
C MET A 1 -10.92 33.47 63.10
N ALA A 2 -10.09 32.48 62.75
CA ALA A 2 -9.85 31.32 63.62
C ALA A 2 -8.58 30.61 63.16
N SER A 3 -7.74 30.32 64.14
CA SER A 3 -6.37 29.85 64.05
C SER A 3 -6.31 28.34 64.31
N LEU A 4 -5.40 27.68 63.58
CA LEU A 4 -4.57 26.51 63.90
C LEU A 4 -5.04 25.46 64.93
N GLY A 5 -5.01 24.20 64.45
CA GLY A 5 -4.23 23.13 65.09
C GLY A 5 -5.01 22.05 65.83
N LEU A 6 -4.88 20.79 65.42
CA LEU A 6 -4.11 19.75 66.12
C LEU A 6 -4.32 18.37 65.48
N SER A 7 -3.23 17.59 65.49
CA SER A 7 -3.12 16.20 65.00
C SER A 7 -3.58 15.22 66.08
N PHE A 8 -4.12 14.03 65.70
CA PHE A 8 -3.95 12.77 66.45
C PHE A 8 -4.27 11.54 65.56
N HIS A 9 -3.47 10.50 65.74
CA HIS A 9 -3.63 9.14 65.19
C HIS A 9 -4.42 8.26 66.15
N THR A 10 -5.29 7.38 65.62
CA THR A 10 -5.61 6.07 66.23
C THR A 10 -6.26 5.12 65.21
N GLU A 11 -5.81 3.87 65.19
CA GLU A 11 -6.41 2.72 64.51
C GLU A 11 -7.72 2.31 65.19
N ASN A 12 -8.75 1.90 64.44
CA ASN A 12 -9.21 0.49 64.37
C ASN A 12 -10.49 0.29 63.51
N SER A 13 -10.43 -0.74 62.67
CA SER A 13 -11.46 -1.78 62.46
C SER A 13 -12.76 -1.51 61.65
N ILE A 14 -12.92 -2.33 60.59
CA ILE A 14 -14.11 -3.17 60.27
C ILE A 14 -15.32 -2.51 59.57
N LEU A 15 -15.38 -2.65 58.22
CA LEU A 15 -16.40 -3.37 57.41
C LEU A 15 -16.67 -2.73 56.03
N LYS A 16 -16.55 -3.59 55.01
CA LYS A 16 -17.26 -3.61 53.71
C LYS A 16 -17.23 -2.33 52.86
N GLN A 17 -16.55 -2.41 51.72
CA GLN A 17 -17.17 -2.08 50.43
C GLN A 17 -16.35 -2.65 49.26
N ASN A 18 -17.03 -3.41 48.41
CA ASN A 18 -16.59 -3.75 47.06
C ASN A 18 -16.40 -2.45 46.28
N SER A 19 -15.16 -2.04 46.04
CA SER A 19 -14.85 -0.93 45.13
C SER A 19 -14.63 -1.47 43.73
N VAL A 20 -15.68 -1.28 42.92
CA VAL A 20 -15.62 -1.17 41.47
C VAL A 20 -14.65 -0.03 41.13
N THR A 21 -13.48 -0.36 40.59
CA THR A 21 -12.65 0.63 39.89
C THR A 21 -13.17 0.78 38.47
N ARG A 22 -13.90 1.88 38.24
CA ARG A 22 -14.24 2.39 36.91
C ARG A 22 -12.93 2.73 36.18
N SER A 23 -12.54 1.86 35.25
CA SER A 23 -11.67 2.23 34.14
C SER A 23 -12.50 3.06 33.15
N THR A 24 -12.17 4.34 33.01
CA THR A 24 -12.68 5.20 31.94
C THR A 24 -11.72 5.12 30.76
N ASP A 25 -11.93 4.12 29.91
CA ASP A 25 -11.38 4.05 28.56
C ASP A 25 -12.43 3.40 27.66
N PRO A 26 -13.07 4.12 26.73
CA PRO A 26 -14.01 3.50 25.81
C PRO A 26 -13.22 2.79 24.70
N THR A 27 -12.81 1.57 24.97
CA THR A 27 -12.37 0.62 23.93
C THR A 27 -13.61 0.11 23.18
N TRP A 28 -13.79 0.60 21.96
CA TRP A 28 -14.78 0.04 21.05
C TRP A 28 -14.29 -1.34 20.57
N VAL A 29 -14.82 -2.38 21.19
CA VAL A 29 -14.66 -3.77 20.74
C VAL A 29 -15.61 -3.99 19.56
N LEU A 30 -15.06 -4.06 18.33
CA LEU A 30 -15.81 -4.51 17.16
C LEU A 30 -16.05 -6.02 17.28
N HIS A 31 -17.27 -6.40 17.61
CA HIS A 31 -17.73 -7.79 17.50
C HIS A 31 -17.73 -8.20 16.01
N LYS A 32 -16.98 -9.25 15.68
CA LYS A 32 -17.04 -9.93 14.39
C LYS A 32 -18.45 -10.49 14.18
N PHE A 33 -19.21 -9.93 13.26
CA PHE A 33 -20.42 -10.55 12.74
C PHE A 33 -20.03 -11.59 11.69
N SER A 34 -20.27 -12.86 12.01
CA SER A 34 -20.23 -13.97 11.06
C SER A 34 -21.56 -13.99 10.29
N VAL A 35 -21.50 -13.78 8.97
CA VAL A 35 -22.66 -13.91 8.08
C VAL A 35 -22.51 -15.20 7.30
N ASN A 36 -23.27 -16.21 7.71
CA ASN A 36 -23.54 -17.42 6.93
C ASN A 36 -24.49 -17.06 5.78
N ASN A 37 -23.98 -17.10 4.54
CA ASN A 37 -24.82 -17.10 3.35
C ASN A 37 -24.60 -18.39 2.57
N GLY A 38 -25.46 -19.37 2.85
CA GLY A 38 -25.86 -20.33 1.82
C GLY A 38 -27.05 -19.73 1.06
N ILE A 39 -27.04 -19.80 -0.26
CA ILE A 39 -28.20 -20.20 -1.07
C ILE A 39 -27.76 -20.45 -2.53
N SER A 40 -28.46 -21.44 -3.06
CA SER A 40 -28.39 -22.14 -4.33
C SER A 40 -28.30 -21.29 -5.60
N GLY A 41 -27.65 -21.89 -6.58
CA GLY A 41 -27.57 -21.38 -7.94
C GLY A 41 -28.84 -21.59 -8.76
N ARG A 42 -29.00 -20.72 -9.77
CA ARG A 42 -29.81 -20.97 -10.95
C ARG A 42 -29.07 -20.43 -12.18
N LYS A 43 -28.81 -21.33 -13.13
CA LYS A 43 -28.20 -21.06 -14.43
C LYS A 43 -29.22 -20.35 -15.33
N ASP A 44 -28.79 -19.28 -15.99
CA ASP A 44 -29.36 -18.86 -17.26
C ASP A 44 -28.23 -18.30 -18.16
N ARG A 45 -28.08 -18.87 -19.35
CA ARG A 45 -27.16 -18.40 -20.41
C ARG A 45 -27.88 -18.56 -21.74
N SER A 46 -28.28 -17.43 -22.30
CA SER A 46 -28.79 -17.33 -23.66
C SER A 46 -27.87 -16.47 -24.54
N ARG A 47 -27.37 -17.12 -25.60
CA ARG A 47 -27.10 -16.64 -26.97
C ARG A 47 -25.96 -15.62 -27.22
N LYS A 48 -24.88 -16.20 -27.75
CA LYS A 48 -23.82 -15.58 -28.57
C LYS A 48 -24.40 -14.92 -29.84
N ARG A 49 -23.87 -13.75 -30.22
CA ARG A 49 -24.01 -13.18 -31.57
C ARG A 49 -22.61 -12.86 -32.12
N LEU A 50 -22.26 -13.52 -33.22
CA LEU A 50 -21.06 -13.27 -34.02
C LEU A 50 -21.12 -11.87 -34.65
N LEU A 51 -20.00 -11.14 -34.60
CA LEU A 51 -19.70 -10.11 -35.59
C LEU A 51 -18.47 -10.56 -36.41
N LYS A 52 -18.70 -10.70 -37.71
CA LYS A 52 -17.69 -10.86 -38.75
C LYS A 52 -17.01 -9.51 -38.98
N ILE A 53 -15.68 -9.47 -38.94
CA ILE A 53 -14.90 -8.33 -39.44
C ILE A 53 -14.20 -8.79 -40.71
N CYS A 54 -14.41 -8.01 -41.77
CA CYS A 54 -13.90 -8.20 -43.11
C CYS A 54 -12.43 -7.77 -43.15
N ALA A 55 -11.56 -8.63 -43.70
CA ALA A 55 -10.17 -8.32 -43.98
C ALA A 55 -10.07 -7.54 -45.28
N ILE A 56 -9.34 -6.42 -45.27
CA ILE A 56 -8.87 -5.75 -46.48
C ILE A 56 -7.34 -5.70 -46.38
N THR A 57 -6.71 -6.39 -47.32
CA THR A 57 -5.28 -6.42 -47.60
C THR A 57 -4.86 -5.18 -48.40
N GLY A 58 -3.70 -4.63 -48.08
CA GLY A 58 -3.03 -3.59 -48.87
C GLY A 58 -1.57 -3.47 -48.48
N GLN A 59 -0.68 -3.97 -49.36
CA GLN A 59 0.77 -3.79 -49.31
C GLN A 59 1.15 -2.33 -49.61
N GLN A 60 2.16 -1.80 -48.92
CA GLN A 60 3.24 -1.05 -49.60
C GLN A 60 4.51 -0.98 -48.74
N GLU A 61 5.64 -1.31 -49.37
CA GLU A 61 7.01 -1.21 -48.87
C GLU A 61 7.53 0.23 -48.88
N GLY A 62 8.50 0.56 -48.01
CA GLY A 62 9.45 1.64 -48.27
C GLY A 62 9.99 2.39 -47.05
N LEU A 63 11.31 2.28 -46.87
CA LEU A 63 12.26 3.21 -46.22
C LEU A 63 12.52 3.07 -44.72
N VAL A 64 13.64 2.39 -44.46
CA VAL A 64 14.43 2.34 -43.23
C VAL A 64 14.86 3.75 -42.82
N ASN A 65 14.55 4.14 -41.59
CA ASN A 65 15.25 5.23 -40.91
C ASN A 65 15.50 4.78 -39.47
N GLU A 66 16.77 4.52 -39.15
CA GLU A 66 17.23 4.16 -37.82
C GLU A 66 17.18 5.40 -36.91
N GLY A 67 16.03 5.59 -36.27
CA GLY A 67 15.89 6.38 -35.06
C GLY A 67 15.53 5.43 -33.92
N LYS A 68 16.46 5.22 -32.99
CA LYS A 68 16.24 4.47 -31.76
C LYS A 68 15.20 5.21 -30.92
N ALA A 69 13.93 4.91 -31.18
CA ALA A 69 12.81 5.37 -30.38
C ALA A 69 12.88 4.64 -29.03
N ASP A 70 13.17 5.41 -27.98
CA ASP A 70 12.96 4.98 -26.62
C ASP A 70 11.56 4.38 -26.51
N SER A 71 11.50 3.16 -26.00
CA SER A 71 10.28 2.42 -25.75
C SER A 71 9.39 3.26 -24.82
N ALA A 72 8.43 3.96 -25.41
CA ALA A 72 7.29 4.50 -24.69
C ALA A 72 6.60 3.33 -24.00
N SER A 73 6.81 3.19 -22.69
CA SER A 73 5.97 2.34 -21.87
C SER A 73 4.56 2.93 -21.93
N ASP A 74 3.59 2.08 -22.23
CA ASP A 74 2.13 2.32 -22.28
C ASP A 74 1.52 2.69 -20.91
N SER A 75 2.31 3.33 -20.03
CA SER A 75 1.99 3.55 -18.62
C SER A 75 1.37 4.93 -18.34
N GLY A 76 1.27 5.83 -19.32
CA GLY A 76 0.74 7.18 -19.09
C GLY A 76 1.60 8.07 -18.17
N PHE A 77 2.83 7.62 -17.88
CA PHE A 77 3.81 8.30 -17.02
C PHE A 77 5.11 8.56 -17.79
N THR A 78 5.79 9.67 -17.49
CA THR A 78 7.15 9.92 -17.98
C THR A 78 8.15 9.00 -17.28
N LYS A 79 9.38 8.91 -17.81
CA LYS A 79 10.46 8.12 -17.20
C LYS A 79 10.73 8.54 -15.74
N GLU A 80 10.72 9.84 -15.45
CA GLU A 80 10.99 10.36 -14.11
C GLU A 80 9.80 10.16 -13.17
N GLU A 81 8.56 10.26 -13.68
CA GLU A 81 7.36 9.89 -12.94
C GLU A 81 7.35 8.39 -12.59
N SER A 82 7.71 7.54 -13.57
CA SER A 82 7.89 6.10 -13.34
C SER A 82 8.96 5.83 -12.28
N SER A 83 10.08 6.57 -12.28
CA SER A 83 11.10 6.43 -11.23
C SER A 83 10.58 6.78 -9.84
N LEU A 84 9.71 7.80 -9.71
CA LEU A 84 9.04 8.09 -8.44
C LEU A 84 8.07 6.97 -8.05
N ILE A 85 7.29 6.47 -9.00
CA ILE A 85 6.35 5.35 -8.77
C ILE A 85 7.10 4.09 -8.33
N ASP A 86 8.22 3.77 -8.96
CA ASP A 86 9.09 2.64 -8.61
C ASP A 86 9.63 2.74 -7.18
N ALA A 87 10.00 3.95 -6.74
CA ALA A 87 10.44 4.21 -5.37
C ALA A 87 9.32 4.04 -4.33
N LEU A 88 8.05 4.11 -4.77
CA LEU A 88 6.87 3.91 -3.92
C LEU A 88 6.40 2.45 -3.87
N ILE A 89 6.85 1.58 -4.78
CA ILE A 89 6.49 0.16 -4.76
C ILE A 89 7.03 -0.50 -3.49
N GLY A 90 6.15 -1.21 -2.79
CA GLY A 90 6.47 -1.88 -1.52
C GLY A 90 6.54 -0.95 -0.31
N MET A 91 6.24 0.34 -0.48
CA MET A 91 6.18 1.27 0.64
C MET A 91 4.93 1.06 1.49
N GLN A 92 5.13 0.75 2.77
CA GLN A 92 4.05 0.58 3.74
C GLN A 92 3.72 1.87 4.50
N GLY A 93 2.45 1.99 4.87
CA GLY A 93 1.86 3.06 5.66
C GLY A 93 1.97 4.44 5.02
N ARG A 94 2.08 4.50 3.68
CA ARG A 94 2.35 5.72 2.90
C ARG A 94 3.59 6.48 3.40
N GLY A 95 4.65 5.74 3.73
CA GLY A 95 5.91 6.29 4.24
C GLY A 95 6.08 6.18 5.75
N ARG A 96 5.08 5.69 6.50
CA ARG A 96 5.17 5.51 7.97
C ARG A 96 6.28 4.55 8.37
N SER A 97 6.40 3.44 7.64
CA SER A 97 7.33 2.35 7.95
C SER A 97 8.52 2.33 6.98
N ALA A 98 8.72 3.41 6.22
CA ALA A 98 9.78 3.48 5.23
C ALA A 98 11.15 3.60 5.90
N SER A 99 12.13 2.86 5.38
CA SER A 99 13.52 2.95 5.83
C SER A 99 14.14 4.29 5.42
N PRO A 100 15.23 4.73 6.07
CA PRO A 100 15.95 5.94 5.66
C PRO A 100 16.39 5.92 4.19
N LYS A 101 16.78 4.74 3.67
CA LYS A 101 17.14 4.55 2.26
C LYS A 101 15.94 4.78 1.34
N GLN A 102 14.79 4.19 1.64
CA GLN A 102 13.56 4.38 0.87
C GLN A 102 13.10 5.84 0.88
N LEU A 103 13.18 6.51 2.03
CA LEU A 103 12.85 7.94 2.13
C LEU A 103 13.78 8.81 1.27
N GLN A 104 15.07 8.48 1.24
CA GLN A 104 16.05 9.19 0.40
C GLN A 104 15.78 8.96 -1.10
N GLU A 105 15.44 7.74 -1.50
CA GLU A 105 15.07 7.41 -2.89
C GLU A 105 13.85 8.21 -3.35
N VAL A 106 12.79 8.26 -2.53
CA VAL A 106 11.60 9.05 -2.82
C VAL A 106 11.91 10.54 -2.87
N GLU A 107 12.65 11.10 -1.90
CA GLU A 107 12.97 12.53 -1.90
C GLU A 107 13.83 12.91 -3.12
N ARG A 108 14.76 12.04 -3.53
CA ARG A 108 15.55 12.25 -4.75
C ARG A 108 14.66 12.28 -6.00
N ALA A 109 13.73 11.34 -6.12
CA ALA A 109 12.80 11.29 -7.26
C ALA A 109 11.86 12.52 -7.28
N VAL A 110 11.36 12.93 -6.10
CA VAL A 110 10.58 14.17 -5.93
C VAL A 110 11.38 15.39 -6.39
N GLN A 111 12.63 15.53 -5.96
CA GLN A 111 13.47 16.68 -6.32
C GLN A 111 13.74 16.75 -7.82
N VAL A 112 13.94 15.60 -8.49
CA VAL A 112 14.10 15.55 -9.95
C VAL A 112 12.86 16.10 -10.65
N LEU A 113 11.66 15.67 -10.25
CA LEU A 113 10.41 16.16 -10.84
C LEU A 113 10.17 17.64 -10.56
N GLU A 114 10.41 18.10 -9.33
CA GLU A 114 10.31 19.52 -8.97
C GLU A 114 11.28 20.39 -9.79
N ASN A 115 12.49 19.89 -10.09
CA ASN A 115 13.48 20.60 -10.90
C ASN A 115 13.15 20.59 -12.40
N LEU A 116 12.57 19.52 -12.92
CA LEU A 116 12.12 19.45 -14.31
C LEU A 116 10.97 20.42 -14.59
N GLY A 117 10.15 20.70 -13.57
CA GLY A 117 8.99 21.55 -13.68
C GLY A 117 7.80 20.80 -14.27
N GLY A 118 6.63 20.98 -13.66
CA GLY A 118 5.36 20.46 -14.15
C GLY A 118 4.59 21.48 -14.98
N VAL A 119 3.27 21.35 -14.96
CA VAL A 119 2.33 22.35 -15.49
C VAL A 119 2.59 23.71 -14.82
N PRO A 120 2.78 24.81 -15.59
CA PRO A 120 2.91 26.15 -15.03
C PRO A 120 1.59 26.59 -14.36
N ASP A 121 1.70 27.34 -13.27
CA ASP A 121 0.56 27.80 -12.46
C ASP A 121 -0.48 26.69 -12.18
N PRO A 122 -0.08 25.59 -11.53
CA PRO A 122 -0.90 24.39 -11.40
C PRO A 122 -2.27 24.65 -10.77
N THR A 123 -2.42 25.64 -9.87
CA THR A 123 -3.72 25.94 -9.25
C THR A 123 -4.73 26.55 -10.22
N SER A 124 -4.27 27.06 -11.36
CA SER A 124 -5.10 27.63 -12.44
C SER A 124 -5.45 26.59 -13.50
N SER A 125 -4.73 25.46 -13.55
CA SER A 125 -4.97 24.37 -14.50
C SER A 125 -6.20 23.55 -14.15
N SER A 126 -6.96 23.09 -15.14
CA SER A 126 -8.04 22.11 -14.93
C SER A 126 -7.50 20.75 -14.46
N LEU A 127 -6.23 20.45 -14.73
CA LEU A 127 -5.59 19.18 -14.36
C LEU A 127 -5.46 19.01 -12.84
N ILE A 128 -5.49 20.08 -12.05
CA ILE A 128 -5.42 19.98 -10.58
C ILE A 128 -6.73 19.46 -9.97
N GLU A 129 -7.87 19.63 -10.66
CA GLU A 129 -9.18 19.29 -10.12
C GLU A 129 -9.46 17.80 -10.14
N GLY A 130 -10.26 17.32 -9.19
CA GLY A 130 -10.69 15.93 -9.08
C GLY A 130 -10.13 15.23 -7.84
N ARG A 131 -10.24 13.90 -7.85
CA ARG A 131 -9.89 13.02 -6.73
C ARG A 131 -8.49 12.44 -6.89
N TRP A 132 -7.63 12.70 -5.92
CA TRP A 132 -6.25 12.26 -5.88
C TRP A 132 -6.04 11.24 -4.78
N GLN A 133 -5.46 10.09 -5.06
CA GLN A 133 -5.06 9.11 -4.06
C GLN A 133 -3.71 9.50 -3.45
N LEU A 134 -3.60 9.50 -2.12
CA LEU A 134 -2.36 9.74 -1.41
C LEU A 134 -1.49 8.48 -1.43
N MET A 135 -0.36 8.57 -2.13
CA MET A 135 0.58 7.45 -2.29
C MET A 135 1.71 7.52 -1.28
N PHE A 136 2.17 8.72 -0.93
CA PHE A 136 3.21 8.94 0.06
C PHE A 136 3.01 10.25 0.81
N THR A 137 3.37 10.25 2.10
CA THR A 137 3.52 11.48 2.87
C THR A 137 4.63 11.41 3.91
N THR A 138 5.38 12.50 4.06
CA THR A 138 6.29 12.63 5.21
C THR A 138 5.51 12.98 6.48
N ARG A 139 5.95 12.47 7.63
CA ARG A 139 5.34 12.81 8.92
C ARG A 139 6.28 13.71 9.71
N PRO A 140 6.11 15.05 9.67
CA PRO A 140 6.71 15.87 10.69
C PRO A 140 6.13 15.49 12.06
N GLY A 141 6.92 15.59 13.13
CA GLY A 141 6.49 15.25 14.51
C GLY A 141 5.24 16.01 14.99
N THR A 142 4.80 17.03 14.26
CA THR A 142 3.63 17.87 14.48
C THR A 142 2.35 17.44 13.73
N ALA A 143 2.33 16.26 13.10
CA ALA A 143 1.18 15.76 12.33
C ALA A 143 -0.08 15.58 13.21
N SER A 144 -1.27 15.91 12.71
CA SER A 144 -2.51 15.86 13.51
C SER A 144 -2.91 14.44 13.92
N PRO A 145 -3.75 14.24 14.97
CA PRO A 145 -4.23 12.91 15.38
C PRO A 145 -4.84 12.10 14.23
N ILE A 146 -5.58 12.74 13.31
CA ILE A 146 -6.17 12.08 12.13
C ILE A 146 -5.07 11.55 11.19
N GLN A 147 -4.01 12.33 10.98
CA GLN A 147 -2.84 11.90 10.20
C GLN A 147 -2.07 10.77 10.89
N ARG A 148 -2.02 10.74 12.22
CA ARG A 148 -1.36 9.68 12.97
C ARG A 148 -2.15 8.37 12.97
N THR A 149 -3.47 8.45 13.18
CA THR A 149 -4.35 7.28 13.36
C THR A 149 -4.76 6.62 12.04
N PHE A 150 -5.14 7.39 11.02
CA PHE A 150 -5.80 6.82 9.83
C PHE A 150 -4.90 6.70 8.60
N VAL A 151 -3.96 7.64 8.41
CA VAL A 151 -3.02 7.58 7.27
C VAL A 151 -2.00 6.46 7.46
N GLY A 152 -1.86 5.87 8.66
CA GLY A 152 -0.96 4.74 8.91
C GLY A 152 -1.54 3.35 8.65
N VAL A 153 -2.84 3.23 8.39
CA VAL A 153 -3.50 1.93 8.24
C VAL A 153 -3.47 1.53 6.77
N ASP A 154 -2.67 0.52 6.43
CA ASP A 154 -2.44 0.11 5.03
C ASP A 154 -3.71 -0.28 4.27
N SER A 155 -4.72 -0.82 4.97
CA SER A 155 -5.99 -1.19 4.35
C SER A 155 -6.88 0.00 3.98
N PHE A 156 -6.64 1.20 4.51
CA PHE A 156 -7.46 2.37 4.20
C PHE A 156 -6.88 3.12 3.01
N ALA A 157 -7.70 3.41 2.01
CA ALA A 157 -7.31 4.31 0.94
C ALA A 157 -7.54 5.77 1.37
N VAL A 158 -6.53 6.62 1.21
CA VAL A 158 -6.60 8.03 1.56
C VAL A 158 -6.64 8.84 0.27
N PHE A 159 -7.57 9.78 0.19
CA PHE A 159 -7.74 10.64 -0.98
C PHE A 159 -7.76 12.11 -0.59
N GLN A 160 -7.44 12.96 -1.56
CA GLN A 160 -7.68 14.39 -1.52
C GLN A 160 -8.47 14.78 -2.76
N GLU A 161 -9.64 15.36 -2.57
CA GLU A 161 -10.40 16.01 -3.63
C GLU A 161 -10.04 17.49 -3.67
N VAL A 162 -9.80 18.02 -4.87
CA VAL A 162 -9.51 19.44 -5.09
C VAL A 162 -10.45 19.96 -6.17
N TYR A 163 -11.19 21.01 -5.86
CA TYR A 163 -12.07 21.71 -6.79
C TYR A 163 -11.92 23.20 -6.54
N LEU A 164 -11.19 23.90 -7.40
CA LEU A 164 -10.81 25.31 -7.22
C LEU A 164 -11.60 26.26 -8.13
N ARG A 165 -12.27 25.72 -9.15
CA ARG A 165 -12.92 26.44 -10.24
C ARG A 165 -14.44 26.37 -10.13
N THR A 166 -14.96 26.41 -8.91
CA THR A 166 -16.39 26.35 -8.59
C THR A 166 -16.79 27.60 -7.81
N ASN A 167 -18.09 27.80 -7.58
CA ASN A 167 -18.60 28.90 -6.73
C ASN A 167 -18.29 28.69 -5.23
N ASP A 168 -17.90 27.48 -4.82
CA ASP A 168 -17.48 27.13 -3.46
C ASP A 168 -16.20 26.28 -3.56
N PRO A 169 -15.03 26.91 -3.82
CA PRO A 169 -13.78 26.20 -3.98
C PRO A 169 -13.41 25.42 -2.71
N ARG A 170 -13.04 24.15 -2.86
CA ARG A 170 -12.77 23.25 -1.74
C ARG A 170 -11.60 22.31 -1.96
N VAL A 171 -10.94 22.00 -0.85
CA VAL A 171 -10.06 20.85 -0.70
C VAL A 171 -10.65 19.94 0.36
N SER A 172 -10.80 18.65 0.04
CA SER A 172 -11.39 17.68 0.95
C SER A 172 -10.47 16.47 1.12
N ASN A 173 -10.11 16.14 2.36
CA ASN A 173 -9.38 14.93 2.68
C ASN A 173 -10.36 13.81 3.04
N ILE A 174 -10.17 12.64 2.44
CA ILE A 174 -11.07 11.50 2.57
C ILE A 174 -10.27 10.29 3.03
N VAL A 175 -10.71 9.66 4.12
CA VAL A 175 -10.23 8.33 4.54
C VAL A 175 -11.33 7.34 4.20
N LYS A 176 -11.09 6.50 3.19
CA LYS A 176 -12.00 5.41 2.81
C LYS A 176 -11.64 4.16 3.61
N PHE A 177 -12.55 3.74 4.47
CA PHE A 177 -12.37 2.55 5.32
C PHE A 177 -12.43 1.27 4.48
N SER A 178 -13.45 1.18 3.61
CA SER A 178 -13.60 0.17 2.56
C SER A 178 -14.83 0.52 1.70
N ASP A 179 -15.04 -0.20 0.60
CA ASP A 179 -16.27 -0.07 -0.20
C ASP A 179 -17.54 -0.50 0.53
N SER A 180 -17.43 -1.41 1.51
CA SER A 180 -18.54 -1.94 2.30
C SER A 180 -18.82 -1.16 3.58
N VAL A 181 -17.84 -0.45 4.13
CA VAL A 181 -17.96 0.26 5.41
C VAL A 181 -18.34 1.72 5.19
N GLY A 182 -17.59 2.44 4.35
CA GLY A 182 -17.78 3.87 4.14
C GLY A 182 -16.49 4.69 4.26
N GLU A 183 -16.63 5.96 4.60
CA GLU A 183 -15.54 6.94 4.62
C GLU A 183 -15.72 8.06 5.65
N LEU A 184 -14.62 8.67 6.07
CA LEU A 184 -14.58 9.97 6.73
C LEU A 184 -14.13 11.03 5.72
N LYS A 185 -14.95 12.07 5.51
CA LYS A 185 -14.62 13.21 4.66
C LYS A 185 -14.48 14.47 5.51
N VAL A 186 -13.35 15.15 5.38
CA VAL A 186 -13.02 16.43 6.04
C VAL A 186 -12.83 17.47 4.95
N GLU A 187 -13.61 18.54 4.99
CA GLU A 187 -13.70 19.53 3.92
C GLU A 187 -13.19 20.89 4.40
N ALA A 188 -12.52 21.60 3.51
CA ALA A 188 -12.01 22.94 3.72
C ALA A 188 -12.39 23.85 2.56
N THR A 189 -12.86 25.06 2.87
CA THR A 189 -12.95 26.14 1.89
C THR A 189 -11.54 26.50 1.43
N ALA A 190 -11.35 26.73 0.14
CA ALA A 190 -10.06 26.95 -0.47
C ALA A 190 -9.98 28.28 -1.22
N THR A 191 -8.79 28.87 -1.28
CA THR A 191 -8.47 29.98 -2.18
C THR A 191 -7.08 29.76 -2.76
N THR A 192 -6.82 30.30 -3.95
CA THR A 192 -5.51 30.19 -4.60
C THR A 192 -4.69 31.45 -4.37
N LYS A 193 -3.37 31.29 -4.32
CA LYS A 193 -2.39 32.37 -4.26
C LYS A 193 -1.25 31.98 -5.19
N ASP A 194 -0.64 32.97 -5.87
CA ASP A 194 0.61 32.86 -6.64
C ASP A 194 0.73 31.73 -7.69
N GLY A 195 -0.39 31.14 -8.13
CA GLY A 195 -0.42 30.06 -9.12
C GLY A 195 -0.02 28.69 -8.57
N LYS A 196 0.55 28.60 -7.36
CA LYS A 196 1.04 27.35 -6.76
C LYS A 196 0.38 27.03 -5.43
N ARG A 197 0.08 28.05 -4.63
CA ARG A 197 -0.41 27.89 -3.26
C ARG A 197 -1.94 27.78 -3.21
N ILE A 198 -2.42 26.78 -2.50
CA ILE A 198 -3.81 26.63 -2.06
C ILE A 198 -3.86 26.95 -0.58
N LEU A 199 -4.51 28.03 -0.20
CA LEU A 199 -4.88 28.33 1.18
C LEU A 199 -6.19 27.60 1.49
N PHE A 200 -6.28 26.96 2.65
CA PHE A 200 -7.50 26.26 3.03
C PHE A 200 -7.86 26.48 4.50
N GLN A 201 -9.14 26.39 4.81
CA GLN A 201 -9.66 26.40 6.17
C GLN A 201 -10.72 25.31 6.34
N PHE A 202 -10.44 24.32 7.20
CA PHE A 202 -11.40 23.25 7.51
C PHE A 202 -12.65 23.83 8.18
N ASP A 203 -13.82 23.49 7.65
CA ASP A 203 -15.11 23.98 8.15
C ASP A 203 -16.13 22.87 8.40
N ARG A 204 -15.93 21.68 7.83
CA ARG A 204 -16.89 20.56 7.89
C ARG A 204 -16.18 19.22 7.92
N ALA A 205 -16.78 18.25 8.61
CA ALA A 205 -16.40 16.86 8.47
C ALA A 205 -17.57 15.94 8.81
N ALA A 206 -17.65 14.80 8.14
CA ALA A 206 -18.68 13.80 8.41
C ALA A 206 -18.21 12.40 8.03
N PHE A 207 -18.74 11.41 8.76
CA PHE A 207 -18.69 10.02 8.35
C PHE A 207 -19.87 9.72 7.42
N ALA A 208 -19.58 9.04 6.31
CA ALA A 208 -20.57 8.46 5.43
C ALA A 208 -20.43 6.93 5.53
N PHE A 209 -21.33 6.30 6.28
CA PHE A 209 -21.37 4.85 6.44
C PHE A 209 -22.33 4.23 5.42
N LYS A 210 -21.95 3.12 4.78
CA LYS A 210 -22.78 2.45 3.76
C LYS A 210 -24.05 1.83 4.34
N PHE A 211 -24.05 1.50 5.63
CA PHE A 211 -25.18 0.93 6.34
C PHE A 211 -26.17 1.97 6.90
N LEU A 212 -25.88 3.28 6.77
CA LEU A 212 -26.76 4.35 7.21
C LEU A 212 -27.26 5.19 6.03
N PRO A 213 -28.54 5.62 6.02
CA PRO A 213 -29.07 6.47 4.97
C PRO A 213 -28.68 7.96 5.12
N PHE A 214 -27.95 8.32 6.19
CA PHE A 214 -27.53 9.69 6.48
C PHE A 214 -26.05 9.75 6.89
N LYS A 215 -25.46 10.94 6.78
CA LYS A 215 -24.09 11.22 7.24
C LYS A 215 -24.08 11.53 8.73
N VAL A 216 -23.08 11.03 9.45
CA VAL A 216 -22.86 11.32 10.87
C VAL A 216 -21.83 12.45 10.98
N PRO A 217 -22.17 13.64 11.52
CA PRO A 217 -21.20 14.72 11.68
C PRO A 217 -20.00 14.30 12.52
N TYR A 218 -18.79 14.67 12.10
CA TYR A 218 -17.60 14.46 12.90
C TYR A 218 -17.59 15.48 14.05
N PRO A 219 -17.43 15.07 15.32
CA PRO A 219 -17.62 15.93 16.49
C PRO A 219 -16.42 16.87 16.74
N VAL A 220 -16.02 17.63 15.71
CA VAL A 220 -14.98 18.66 15.81
C VAL A 220 -15.60 20.03 15.59
N PRO A 221 -15.51 20.94 16.58
CA PRO A 221 -16.04 22.28 16.46
C PRO A 221 -15.05 23.16 15.68
N PHE A 222 -15.00 23.03 14.35
CA PHE A 222 -14.06 23.77 13.49
C PHE A 222 -14.08 25.29 13.72
N ARG A 223 -15.23 25.85 14.09
CA ARG A 223 -15.38 27.28 14.43
C ARG A 223 -14.56 27.72 15.65
N LEU A 224 -14.28 26.80 16.57
CA LEU A 224 -13.49 27.05 17.78
C LEU A 224 -11.99 26.86 17.57
N LEU A 225 -11.57 26.23 16.47
CA LEU A 225 -10.17 25.95 16.18
C LEU A 225 -9.40 27.17 15.65
N GLY A 226 -10.09 28.23 15.24
CA GLY A 226 -9.46 29.47 14.76
C GLY A 226 -8.39 29.20 13.68
N ASP A 227 -7.16 29.61 13.96
CA ASP A 227 -6.02 29.45 13.03
C ASP A 227 -5.52 28.00 12.92
N GLU A 228 -5.85 27.11 13.85
CA GLU A 228 -5.45 25.70 13.78
C GLU A 228 -6.18 24.94 12.65
N ALA A 229 -7.35 25.43 12.24
CA ALA A 229 -8.09 24.89 11.10
C ALA A 229 -7.56 25.39 9.75
N LYS A 230 -6.65 26.38 9.75
CA LYS A 230 -6.07 26.97 8.55
C LYS A 230 -4.78 26.26 8.17
N GLY A 231 -4.52 26.19 6.87
CA GLY A 231 -3.27 25.69 6.34
C GLY A 231 -3.05 26.09 4.90
N TRP A 232 -1.94 25.63 4.35
CA TRP A 232 -1.62 25.81 2.94
C TRP A 232 -0.99 24.56 2.35
N LEU A 233 -1.19 24.39 1.04
CA LEU A 233 -0.54 23.40 0.19
C LEU A 233 0.07 24.13 -1.00
N ASP A 234 1.37 24.00 -1.18
CA ASP A 234 2.04 24.40 -2.42
C ASP A 234 2.06 23.23 -3.36
N THR A 235 1.47 23.37 -4.54
CA THR A 235 1.64 22.38 -5.62
C THR A 235 2.96 22.65 -6.31
N THR A 236 3.98 21.86 -5.98
CA THR A 236 5.35 22.02 -6.49
C THR A 236 5.58 21.27 -7.79
N TYR A 237 4.78 20.23 -8.04
CA TYR A 237 4.75 19.52 -9.31
C TYR A 237 3.33 19.06 -9.63
N LEU A 238 2.92 19.26 -10.88
CA LEU A 238 1.72 18.68 -11.47
C LEU A 238 2.13 18.14 -12.84
N SER A 239 1.99 16.83 -13.04
CA SER A 239 2.29 16.15 -14.30
C SER A 239 1.49 16.77 -15.45
N GLN A 240 2.05 16.77 -16.67
CA GLN A 240 1.35 17.23 -17.87
C GLN A 240 0.14 16.35 -18.23
N SER A 241 0.18 15.07 -17.87
CA SER A 241 -0.96 14.14 -18.00
C SER A 241 -2.05 14.39 -16.95
N GLY A 242 -1.74 15.10 -15.87
CA GLY A 242 -2.62 15.26 -14.71
C GLY A 242 -2.71 14.03 -13.80
N ASN A 243 -1.82 13.05 -13.96
CA ASN A 243 -1.83 11.80 -13.19
C ASN A 243 -0.99 11.83 -11.92
N VAL A 244 0.06 12.64 -11.82
CA VAL A 244 0.94 12.78 -10.65
C VAL A 244 0.92 14.22 -10.13
N ARG A 245 0.80 14.38 -8.81
CA ARG A 245 0.91 15.68 -8.15
C ARG A 245 1.75 15.57 -6.89
N ILE A 246 2.68 16.50 -6.73
CA ILE A 246 3.48 16.68 -5.53
C ILE A 246 3.05 17.97 -4.86
N SER A 247 2.80 17.90 -3.56
CA SER A 247 2.47 19.07 -2.76
C SER A 247 3.30 19.16 -1.50
N ARG A 248 3.66 20.38 -1.10
CA ARG A 248 4.32 20.68 0.17
C ARG A 248 3.32 21.38 1.10
N GLY A 249 3.17 20.91 2.33
CA GLY A 249 2.25 21.46 3.33
C GLY A 249 2.94 22.40 4.32
N ASN A 250 2.12 23.18 5.03
CA ASN A 250 2.54 24.17 6.03
C ASN A 250 3.45 23.69 7.16
N LYS A 251 3.55 22.38 7.38
CA LYS A 251 4.43 21.76 8.39
C LYS A 251 5.70 21.13 7.78
N GLY A 252 6.04 21.48 6.55
CA GLY A 252 7.14 20.84 5.80
C GLY A 252 6.79 19.43 5.31
N THR A 253 5.50 19.08 5.26
CA THR A 253 5.05 17.77 4.81
C THR A 253 5.08 17.67 3.29
N THR A 254 5.68 16.61 2.75
CA THR A 254 5.57 16.24 1.34
C THR A 254 4.36 15.33 1.17
N PHE A 255 3.61 15.52 0.10
CA PHE A 255 2.54 14.64 -0.34
C PHE A 255 2.79 14.27 -1.79
N VAL A 256 2.85 12.98 -2.10
CA VAL A 256 2.81 12.47 -3.47
C VAL A 256 1.44 11.86 -3.69
N LEU A 257 0.72 12.36 -4.68
CA LEU A 257 -0.61 11.93 -5.01
C LEU A 257 -0.74 11.49 -6.47
N GLN A 258 -1.61 10.53 -6.72
CA GLN A 258 -1.91 10.02 -8.06
C GLN A 258 -3.42 10.01 -8.34
N LYS A 259 -3.85 10.38 -9.55
CA LYS A 259 -5.25 10.16 -9.99
C LYS A 259 -5.44 8.76 -10.53
N GLU A 260 -4.50 8.34 -11.35
CA GLU A 260 -4.42 6.99 -11.90
C GLU A 260 -3.15 6.35 -11.36
N THR A 261 -3.23 5.08 -10.96
CA THR A 261 -2.10 4.33 -10.43
C THR A 261 -1.55 3.33 -11.45
N ASP A 262 -0.26 3.05 -11.36
CA ASP A 262 0.43 2.02 -12.15
C ASP A 262 -0.16 0.62 -11.87
N ALA A 263 -0.07 -0.27 -12.85
CA ALA A 263 -0.58 -1.64 -12.76
C ALA A 263 -0.05 -2.40 -11.53
N ARG A 264 1.22 -2.23 -11.18
CA ARG A 264 1.84 -2.84 -9.99
C ARG A 264 1.24 -2.30 -8.71
N GLN A 265 0.96 -1.00 -8.64
CA GLN A 265 0.33 -0.38 -7.48
C GLN A 265 -1.11 -0.86 -7.29
N LYS A 266 -1.88 -0.98 -8.39
CA LYS A 266 -3.23 -1.55 -8.37
C LYS A 266 -3.21 -2.99 -7.88
N PHE A 267 -2.31 -3.81 -8.44
CA PHE A 267 -2.13 -5.20 -8.05
C PHE A 267 -1.79 -5.33 -6.56
N LEU A 268 -0.77 -4.61 -6.07
CA LEU A 268 -0.36 -4.66 -4.67
C LEU A 268 -1.46 -4.18 -3.71
N SER A 269 -2.26 -3.18 -4.10
CA SER A 269 -3.42 -2.76 -3.30
C SER A 269 -4.42 -3.91 -3.09
N VAL A 270 -4.63 -4.76 -4.11
CA VAL A 270 -5.49 -5.94 -3.97
C VAL A 270 -4.82 -6.99 -3.09
N VAL A 271 -3.53 -7.25 -3.29
CA VAL A 271 -2.75 -8.21 -2.49
C VAL A 271 -2.82 -7.87 -0.99
N PHE A 272 -2.60 -6.60 -0.63
CA PHE A 272 -2.68 -6.14 0.76
C PHE A 272 -4.09 -6.14 1.34
N SER A 273 -5.12 -6.06 0.51
CA SER A 273 -6.51 -6.20 0.97
C SER A 273 -6.86 -7.65 1.33
N GLY A 274 -6.14 -8.62 0.75
CA GLY A 274 -6.40 -10.06 0.91
C GLY A 274 -7.65 -10.57 0.17
N VAL A 275 -8.43 -9.70 -0.48
CA VAL A 275 -9.68 -10.05 -1.16
C VAL A 275 -9.46 -10.05 -2.67
N GLY A 276 -9.83 -11.12 -3.37
CA GLY A 276 -9.74 -11.21 -4.83
C GLY A 276 -8.31 -11.30 -5.39
N VAL A 277 -7.35 -11.76 -4.58
CA VAL A 277 -5.92 -11.75 -4.95
C VAL A 277 -5.61 -12.70 -6.10
N LYS A 278 -6.29 -13.86 -6.18
CA LYS A 278 -6.06 -14.84 -7.26
C LYS A 278 -6.45 -14.27 -8.62
N GLU A 279 -7.61 -13.63 -8.69
CA GLU A 279 -8.12 -12.97 -9.89
C GLU A 279 -7.19 -11.82 -10.31
N ALA A 280 -6.70 -11.04 -9.34
CA ALA A 280 -5.75 -9.97 -9.61
C ALA A 280 -4.38 -10.48 -10.10
N ILE A 281 -3.91 -11.64 -9.61
CA ILE A 281 -2.70 -12.30 -10.13
C ILE A 281 -2.87 -12.66 -11.60
N GLU A 282 -4.00 -13.29 -11.96
CA GLU A 282 -4.28 -13.71 -13.33
C GLU A 282 -4.36 -12.51 -14.29
N GLU A 283 -5.08 -11.46 -13.89
CA GLU A 283 -5.18 -10.21 -14.64
C GLU A 283 -3.81 -9.54 -14.80
N PHE A 284 -3.06 -9.40 -13.70
CA PHE A 284 -1.75 -8.74 -13.71
C PHE A 284 -0.74 -9.47 -14.59
N ILE A 285 -0.67 -10.80 -14.51
CA ILE A 285 0.18 -11.61 -15.39
C ILE A 285 -0.26 -11.46 -16.85
N SER A 286 -1.57 -11.47 -17.12
CA SER A 286 -2.09 -11.35 -18.48
C SER A 286 -1.72 -10.01 -19.13
N LEU A 287 -1.79 -8.91 -18.37
CA LEU A 287 -1.46 -7.57 -18.85
C LEU A 287 0.05 -7.38 -19.08
N ASN A 288 0.90 -8.07 -18.32
CA ASN A 288 2.35 -7.90 -18.37
C ASN A 288 3.08 -8.98 -19.19
N LYS A 289 2.36 -9.93 -19.78
CA LYS A 289 2.92 -10.85 -20.77
C LYS A 289 3.25 -10.10 -22.06
N LYS A 290 4.46 -9.54 -22.15
CA LYS A 290 5.05 -9.17 -23.45
C LYS A 290 5.34 -10.45 -24.24
N ASP A 291 5.19 -10.39 -25.56
CA ASP A 291 5.22 -11.53 -26.49
C ASP A 291 6.21 -12.66 -26.11
N SER A 292 5.61 -13.77 -25.66
CA SER A 292 5.98 -15.20 -25.62
C SER A 292 7.44 -15.70 -25.81
N GLY A 293 8.48 -14.94 -25.51
CA GLY A 293 9.88 -15.35 -25.69
C GLY A 293 10.73 -15.32 -24.42
N ALA A 294 10.67 -14.22 -23.67
CA ALA A 294 11.61 -13.93 -22.58
C ALA A 294 11.54 -14.98 -21.47
N GLU A 295 12.71 -15.48 -21.09
CA GLU A 295 12.87 -16.36 -19.95
C GLU A 295 12.79 -15.53 -18.66
N MET A 296 12.05 -16.03 -17.67
CA MET A 296 11.93 -15.35 -16.38
C MET A 296 12.90 -16.00 -15.40
N GLU A 297 13.92 -15.24 -15.03
CA GLU A 297 14.96 -15.73 -14.13
C GLU A 297 14.57 -15.54 -12.66
N LEU A 298 15.05 -16.44 -11.81
CA LEU A 298 15.02 -16.24 -10.37
C LEU A 298 16.04 -15.16 -9.98
N ILE A 299 15.58 -13.91 -9.92
CA ILE A 299 16.43 -12.74 -9.67
C ILE A 299 16.99 -12.76 -8.22
N GLU A 300 18.28 -12.49 -8.12
CA GLU A 300 19.01 -12.35 -6.85
C GLU A 300 18.43 -11.26 -5.94
N GLY A 301 18.56 -11.46 -4.63
CA GLY A 301 18.20 -10.47 -3.63
C GLY A 301 17.26 -11.01 -2.56
N GLU A 302 16.78 -10.09 -1.73
CA GLU A 302 15.91 -10.37 -0.60
C GLU A 302 14.46 -10.14 -0.99
N TRP A 303 13.62 -11.16 -0.82
CA TRP A 303 12.25 -11.20 -1.29
C TRP A 303 11.31 -11.51 -0.12
N GLN A 304 10.62 -10.50 0.40
CA GLN A 304 9.62 -10.66 1.44
C GLN A 304 8.33 -11.21 0.83
N MET A 305 7.85 -12.35 1.32
CA MET A 305 6.50 -12.81 0.98
C MET A 305 5.47 -11.86 1.56
N ILE A 306 4.52 -11.43 0.73
CA ILE A 306 3.39 -10.61 1.15
C ILE A 306 2.05 -11.33 1.04
N TRP A 307 1.98 -12.43 0.29
CA TRP A 307 0.78 -13.22 0.16
C TRP A 307 1.06 -14.64 -0.37
N SER A 308 0.26 -15.61 0.06
CA SER A 308 0.22 -16.96 -0.48
C SER A 308 -1.22 -17.45 -0.68
N SER A 309 -1.45 -18.36 -1.63
CA SER A 309 -2.80 -18.87 -1.91
C SER A 309 -3.29 -19.95 -0.95
N GLN A 310 -2.41 -20.46 -0.09
CA GLN A 310 -2.73 -21.45 0.92
C GLN A 310 -3.02 -20.76 2.25
N VAL A 311 -4.01 -21.25 2.98
CA VAL A 311 -4.20 -20.85 4.38
C VAL A 311 -3.17 -21.62 5.20
N GLU A 312 -2.31 -20.91 5.92
CA GLU A 312 -1.32 -21.49 6.82
C GLU A 312 -1.94 -22.62 7.66
N THR A 313 -1.31 -23.78 7.66
CA THR A 313 -1.69 -24.88 8.57
C THR A 313 -1.23 -24.55 9.99
N ASP A 314 -1.73 -25.29 10.98
CA ASP A 314 -1.32 -25.12 12.39
C ASP A 314 0.21 -25.39 12.62
N SER A 315 0.91 -25.95 11.63
CA SER A 315 2.36 -26.19 11.66
C SER A 315 3.12 -25.03 11.02
N TRP A 316 3.35 -23.97 11.79
CA TRP A 316 4.12 -22.80 11.33
C TRP A 316 5.53 -23.18 10.84
N MET A 317 6.15 -24.20 11.44
CA MET A 317 7.51 -24.63 11.09
C MET A 317 7.55 -25.35 9.74
N GLU A 318 6.53 -26.17 9.43
CA GLU A 318 6.37 -26.76 8.10
C GLU A 318 6.07 -25.68 7.05
N ASN A 319 5.23 -24.71 7.39
CA ASN A 319 4.96 -23.59 6.51
C ASN A 319 6.25 -22.77 6.23
N ALA A 320 7.07 -22.53 7.25
CA ALA A 320 8.36 -21.86 7.13
C ALA A 320 9.35 -22.63 6.25
N ALA A 321 9.47 -23.95 6.47
CA ALA A 321 10.33 -24.84 5.70
C ALA A 321 9.93 -24.93 4.22
N ASN A 322 8.63 -24.96 3.94
CA ASN A 322 8.07 -24.91 2.59
C ASN A 322 8.11 -23.51 1.95
N GLY A 323 8.71 -22.53 2.64
CA GLY A 323 8.79 -21.16 2.16
C GLY A 323 7.44 -20.49 1.99
N LEU A 324 6.40 -20.91 2.74
CA LEU A 324 5.03 -20.36 2.76
C LEU A 324 4.88 -19.12 3.63
N MET A 325 5.98 -18.63 4.21
CA MET A 325 6.02 -17.44 5.06
C MET A 325 7.42 -16.83 5.08
N GLY A 326 7.49 -15.57 5.50
CA GLY A 326 8.76 -14.86 5.71
C GLY A 326 9.46 -14.40 4.44
N MET A 327 10.78 -14.31 4.53
CA MET A 327 11.67 -13.76 3.51
C MET A 327 12.44 -14.88 2.81
N GLN A 328 12.58 -14.76 1.50
CA GLN A 328 13.44 -15.60 0.67
C GLN A 328 14.63 -14.79 0.18
N ILE A 329 15.85 -15.27 0.42
CA ILE A 329 17.08 -14.65 -0.04
C ILE A 329 17.67 -15.52 -1.14
N VAL A 330 17.72 -14.99 -2.36
CA VAL A 330 18.31 -15.63 -3.53
C VAL A 330 19.75 -15.13 -3.68
N ARG A 331 20.71 -16.05 -3.73
CA ARG A 331 22.15 -15.74 -3.83
C ARG A 331 22.69 -16.06 -5.24
N PRO A 332 23.77 -15.36 -5.68
CA PRO A 332 24.38 -15.54 -7.00
C PRO A 332 24.93 -16.94 -7.29
N ASN A 333 25.20 -17.74 -6.26
CA ASN A 333 25.85 -19.04 -6.37
C ASN A 333 24.86 -20.22 -6.34
N GLY A 334 23.60 -20.00 -6.72
CA GLY A 334 22.56 -21.02 -6.59
C GLY A 334 22.12 -21.28 -5.15
N GLY A 335 22.53 -20.43 -4.20
CA GLY A 335 22.10 -20.54 -2.80
C GLY A 335 20.74 -19.90 -2.57
N MET A 336 19.91 -20.53 -1.74
CA MET A 336 18.65 -19.97 -1.26
C MET A 336 18.59 -20.01 0.26
N LYS A 337 17.95 -19.02 0.86
CA LYS A 337 17.69 -19.00 2.30
C LYS A 337 16.26 -18.53 2.58
N PHE A 338 15.53 -19.28 3.39
CA PHE A 338 14.27 -18.86 3.99
C PHE A 338 14.55 -18.31 5.39
N LEU A 339 13.92 -17.19 5.72
CA LEU A 339 14.03 -16.56 7.02
C LEU A 339 12.65 -16.11 7.50
N VAL A 340 12.27 -16.57 8.69
CA VAL A 340 10.97 -16.28 9.30
C VAL A 340 11.20 -15.73 10.70
N ASP A 341 10.64 -14.56 10.99
CA ASP A 341 10.61 -14.03 12.35
C ASP A 341 9.53 -14.76 13.17
N ILE A 342 9.92 -15.28 14.32
CA ILE A 342 9.04 -15.96 15.28
C ILE A 342 8.89 -15.06 16.52
N PHE A 343 7.96 -15.43 17.41
CA PHE A 343 7.74 -14.78 18.69
C PHE A 343 9.01 -14.75 19.58
N LEU A 344 9.10 -13.74 20.47
CA LEU A 344 10.21 -13.51 21.41
C LEU A 344 11.60 -13.31 20.79
N GLY A 345 11.67 -12.84 19.54
CA GLY A 345 12.95 -12.55 18.87
C GLY A 345 13.68 -13.80 18.38
N LEU A 346 13.03 -14.96 18.40
CA LEU A 346 13.48 -16.15 17.71
C LEU A 346 13.28 -15.99 16.21
N LYS A 347 14.16 -16.59 15.41
CA LYS A 347 13.99 -16.69 13.96
C LYS A 347 14.12 -18.13 13.52
N PHE A 348 13.31 -18.55 12.57
CA PHE A 348 13.59 -19.77 11.81
C PHE A 348 14.39 -19.39 10.57
N SER A 349 15.41 -20.18 10.29
CA SER A 349 16.26 -20.06 9.12
C SER A 349 16.36 -21.41 8.46
N MET A 350 16.21 -21.47 7.15
CA MET A 350 16.52 -22.67 6.38
C MET A 350 17.39 -22.27 5.21
N THR A 351 18.54 -22.92 5.03
CA THR A 351 19.41 -22.70 3.87
C THR A 351 19.30 -23.90 2.94
N GLY A 352 19.55 -23.65 1.65
CA GLY A 352 19.50 -24.65 0.61
C GLY A 352 20.12 -24.17 -0.68
N THR A 353 19.88 -24.93 -1.73
CA THR A 353 20.33 -24.63 -3.09
C THR A 353 19.17 -24.69 -4.07
N PHE A 354 19.34 -24.05 -5.22
CA PHE A 354 18.40 -24.14 -6.32
C PHE A 354 19.13 -24.39 -7.64
N VAL A 355 18.51 -25.17 -8.51
CA VAL A 355 19.00 -25.47 -9.86
C VAL A 355 17.88 -25.24 -10.86
N LYS A 356 18.20 -24.61 -11.99
CA LYS A 356 17.22 -24.40 -13.07
C LYS A 356 16.87 -25.74 -13.72
N SER A 357 15.59 -26.11 -13.67
CA SER A 357 15.08 -27.40 -14.16
C SER A 357 14.25 -27.29 -15.44
N GLY A 358 13.89 -26.07 -15.84
CA GLY A 358 13.19 -25.79 -17.10
C GLY A 358 13.22 -24.30 -17.44
N LYS A 359 12.36 -23.85 -18.36
CA LYS A 359 12.39 -22.46 -18.86
C LYS A 359 12.23 -21.43 -17.73
N ASN A 360 11.19 -21.57 -16.92
CA ASN A 360 10.94 -20.68 -15.78
C ASN A 360 10.85 -21.48 -14.48
N THR A 361 11.39 -22.70 -14.44
CA THR A 361 11.24 -23.63 -13.31
C THR A 361 12.60 -23.93 -12.68
N TYR A 362 12.58 -24.02 -11.36
CA TYR A 362 13.75 -24.25 -10.53
C TYR A 362 13.42 -25.34 -9.51
N ASP A 363 14.32 -26.31 -9.38
CA ASP A 363 14.26 -27.28 -8.29
C ASP A 363 15.05 -26.70 -7.13
N VAL A 364 14.40 -26.55 -5.99
CA VAL A 364 14.94 -25.98 -4.76
C VAL A 364 15.01 -27.08 -3.71
N THR A 365 16.21 -27.34 -3.18
CA THR A 365 16.44 -28.27 -2.07
C THR A 365 16.90 -27.48 -0.87
N MET A 366 16.16 -27.58 0.22
CA MET A 366 16.41 -26.91 1.48
C MET A 366 16.67 -27.96 2.56
N ASP A 367 17.85 -27.95 3.17
CA ASP A 367 18.36 -29.06 4.00
C ASP A 367 19.08 -28.62 5.30
N ASP A 368 19.30 -27.31 5.48
CA ASP A 368 19.97 -26.75 6.65
C ASP A 368 19.00 -25.85 7.45
N GLY A 369 18.13 -26.48 8.23
CA GLY A 369 17.18 -25.82 9.13
C GLY A 369 17.79 -25.45 10.47
N ALA A 370 17.45 -24.27 11.00
CA ALA A 370 17.89 -23.82 12.32
C ALA A 370 16.90 -22.84 12.98
N ILE A 371 16.76 -22.95 14.30
CA ILE A 371 16.12 -21.94 15.14
C ILE A 371 17.20 -21.04 15.73
N VAL A 372 17.16 -19.75 15.40
CA VAL A 372 18.17 -18.75 15.72
C VAL A 372 17.69 -17.85 16.87
N LEU A 373 18.53 -17.70 17.88
CA LEU A 373 18.37 -16.75 18.99
C LEU A 373 19.65 -15.90 19.12
N GLY A 374 19.59 -14.64 18.69
CA GLY A 374 20.76 -13.78 18.67
C GLY A 374 21.89 -14.37 17.80
N PRO A 375 23.13 -14.52 18.31
CA PRO A 375 24.23 -15.09 17.54
C PRO A 375 24.23 -16.64 17.51
N TYR A 376 23.34 -17.30 18.26
CA TYR A 376 23.31 -18.76 18.40
C TYR A 376 22.19 -19.37 17.56
N GLY A 377 22.47 -20.49 16.89
CA GLY A 377 21.49 -21.28 16.13
C GLY A 377 21.44 -22.72 16.62
N LEU A 378 20.25 -23.24 16.88
CA LEU A 378 19.99 -24.65 17.15
C LEU A 378 19.60 -25.33 15.85
N PRO A 379 20.37 -26.32 15.35
CA PRO A 379 20.04 -27.01 14.11
C PRO A 379 18.76 -27.83 14.27
N SER A 380 18.03 -27.98 13.17
CA SER A 380 16.82 -28.77 13.06
C SER A 380 16.95 -29.64 11.82
N GLU A 381 16.89 -30.97 12.00
CA GLU A 381 16.93 -31.92 10.90
C GLU A 381 15.63 -31.83 10.11
N MET A 382 15.67 -31.04 9.03
CA MET A 382 14.55 -30.82 8.13
C MET A 382 15.10 -30.77 6.70
N GLN A 383 14.45 -31.50 5.81
CA GLN A 383 14.70 -31.41 4.38
C GLN A 383 13.39 -31.13 3.64
N THR A 384 13.45 -30.29 2.63
CA THR A 384 12.31 -29.94 1.79
C THR A 384 12.76 -29.72 0.36
N ASP A 385 12.11 -30.42 -0.57
CA ASP A 385 12.32 -30.27 -2.01
C ASP A 385 11.09 -29.60 -2.63
N ILE A 386 11.31 -28.54 -3.40
CA ILE A 386 10.27 -27.68 -3.96
C ILE A 386 10.59 -27.42 -5.44
N THR A 387 9.63 -27.70 -6.32
CA THR A 387 9.66 -27.14 -7.69
C THR A 387 9.02 -25.76 -7.69
N LEU A 388 9.80 -24.74 -8.05
CA LEU A 388 9.40 -23.34 -8.09
C LEU A 388 9.31 -22.85 -9.55
N GLU A 389 8.11 -22.51 -10.00
CA GLU A 389 7.84 -21.90 -11.31
C GLU A 389 7.69 -20.38 -11.18
N ILE A 390 8.45 -19.60 -11.93
CA ILE A 390 8.31 -18.14 -12.01
C ILE A 390 7.23 -17.80 -13.04
N LEU A 391 6.18 -17.14 -12.58
CA LEU A 391 5.04 -16.71 -13.41
C LEU A 391 5.16 -15.25 -13.86
N TYR A 392 5.81 -14.44 -13.03
CA TYR A 392 6.15 -13.05 -13.30
C TYR A 392 7.32 -12.65 -12.40
N THR A 393 8.25 -11.86 -12.91
CA THR A 393 9.27 -11.22 -12.09
C THR A 393 9.73 -9.91 -12.73
N ASP A 394 9.88 -8.87 -11.91
CA ASP A 394 10.62 -7.66 -12.23
C ASP A 394 11.59 -7.34 -11.07
N ASP A 395 12.13 -6.12 -11.00
CA ASP A 395 13.05 -5.70 -9.95
C ASP A 395 12.38 -5.47 -8.58
N LYS A 396 11.05 -5.53 -8.49
CA LYS A 396 10.24 -5.21 -7.30
C LYS A 396 9.29 -6.32 -6.87
N ILE A 397 8.66 -7.03 -7.80
CA ILE A 397 7.58 -7.99 -7.57
C ILE A 397 7.95 -9.32 -8.23
N ARG A 398 7.75 -10.41 -7.50
CA ARG A 398 7.84 -11.76 -8.05
C ARG A 398 6.58 -12.53 -7.71
N ILE A 399 5.97 -13.09 -8.75
CA ILE A 399 4.86 -14.05 -8.63
C ILE A 399 5.40 -15.41 -9.03
N SER A 400 5.32 -16.36 -8.11
CA SER A 400 5.79 -17.73 -8.33
C SER A 400 4.72 -18.74 -7.95
N ARG A 401 4.87 -19.95 -8.47
CA ARG A 401 4.07 -21.11 -8.13
C ARG A 401 5.00 -22.20 -7.60
N GLY A 402 4.74 -22.68 -6.40
CA GLY A 402 5.51 -23.77 -5.79
C GLY A 402 4.77 -25.10 -5.78
N TYR A 403 5.13 -25.94 -4.81
CA TYR A 403 4.51 -27.24 -4.56
C TYR A 403 2.98 -27.13 -4.44
N ASN A 404 2.25 -28.19 -4.80
CA ASN A 404 0.78 -28.23 -4.76
C ASN A 404 0.06 -27.07 -5.50
N ARG A 405 0.74 -26.43 -6.47
CA ARG A 405 0.23 -25.29 -7.25
C ARG A 405 -0.08 -24.04 -6.40
N ILE A 406 0.55 -23.91 -5.24
CA ILE A 406 0.42 -22.74 -4.38
C ILE A 406 1.04 -21.53 -5.08
N LEU A 407 0.32 -20.42 -5.12
CA LEU A 407 0.80 -19.14 -5.64
C LEU A 407 1.40 -18.31 -4.51
N PHE A 408 2.50 -17.63 -4.81
CA PHE A 408 3.17 -16.70 -3.91
C PHE A 408 3.34 -15.35 -4.58
N VAL A 409 3.17 -14.30 -3.79
CA VAL A 409 3.54 -12.93 -4.18
C VAL A 409 4.63 -12.46 -3.23
N HIS A 410 5.77 -12.09 -3.80
CA HIS A 410 6.90 -11.55 -3.08
C HIS A 410 7.20 -10.12 -3.52
N LEU A 411 7.62 -9.30 -2.56
CA LEU A 411 8.21 -7.98 -2.79
C LEU A 411 9.70 -8.02 -2.50
N ARG A 412 10.49 -7.37 -3.36
CA ARG A 412 11.92 -7.21 -3.11
C ARG A 412 12.15 -6.17 -2.01
N VAL A 413 13.03 -6.49 -1.08
CA VAL A 413 13.38 -5.65 0.08
C VAL A 413 14.90 -5.46 0.10
N GLY A 414 15.42 -4.56 -0.73
CA GLY A 414 16.88 -4.34 -0.79
C GLY A 414 17.33 -3.56 -2.01
#